data_AF-A0A1V2P9Y6-F1
#
_entry.id   AF-A0A1V2P9Y6-F1
#
_cell.length_a   1.000
_cell.length_b   1.000
_cell.length_c   1.000
_cell.angle_alpha   90.00
_cell.angle_beta   90.00
_cell.angle_gamma   90.00
#
_symmetry.space_group_name_H-M   'P 1'
#
loop_
_entity.id
_entity.type
_entity.pdbx_description
1 polymer ?
#
loop_
_entity_poly.entity_id
_entity_poly.type
_entity_poly.pdbx_seq_one_letter_code
_entity_poly.pdbx_strand_id
1 'polypeptide(L)'
;MSTVRPFWLHEPCPTWCDQFHEGDLDVSDRRHVSDDARTILLSTEDMKVRGQVPHKPSDYQPVELVIYLDQHVREVGPRIVFDQLPGDRKMVHLLPTEARRVADALLAMALLAEGNKPGTEDSDN
;
A
#
# COMPACT_ATOMS: atom_id res chain seq x y z
N MET A 1 -17.61 -15.75 -13.62
CA MET A 1 -16.14 -15.55 -13.69
C MET A 1 -15.61 -16.48 -14.76
N SER A 2 -14.91 -15.95 -15.76
CA SER A 2 -14.33 -16.76 -16.82
C SER A 2 -13.25 -17.67 -16.23
N THR A 3 -13.36 -18.98 -16.46
CA THR A 3 -12.39 -20.00 -16.01
C THR A 3 -11.17 -20.07 -16.94
N VAL A 4 -11.07 -19.18 -17.92
CA VAL A 4 -10.02 -19.18 -18.94
C VAL A 4 -8.90 -18.24 -18.51
N ARG A 5 -7.70 -18.79 -18.35
CA ARG A 5 -6.48 -18.04 -18.07
C ARG A 5 -6.26 -16.98 -19.17
N PRO A 6 -6.06 -15.70 -18.83
CA PRO A 6 -5.75 -14.65 -19.81
C PRO A 6 -4.49 -14.97 -20.62
N PHE A 7 -4.45 -14.58 -21.89
CA PHE A 7 -3.33 -14.91 -22.79
C PHE A 7 -1.98 -14.34 -22.33
N TRP A 8 -2.02 -13.25 -21.57
CA TRP A 8 -0.84 -12.56 -21.05
C TRP A 8 -0.32 -13.14 -19.73
N LEU A 9 -1.09 -14.01 -19.08
CA LEU A 9 -0.73 -14.63 -17.82
C LEU A 9 -0.05 -15.98 -18.11
N HIS A 10 1.26 -15.96 -18.25
CA HIS A 10 2.03 -17.16 -18.64
C HIS A 10 2.38 -18.05 -17.44
N GLU A 11 2.62 -17.43 -16.29
CA GLU A 11 2.97 -18.13 -15.04
C GLU A 11 1.76 -18.25 -14.11
N PRO A 12 1.75 -19.21 -13.17
CA PRO A 12 0.75 -19.25 -12.11
C PRO A 12 0.79 -17.97 -11.27
N CYS A 13 -0.37 -17.55 -10.76
CA CYS A 13 -0.43 -16.42 -9.83
C CYS A 13 0.40 -16.72 -8.57
N PRO A 14 1.11 -15.72 -8.03
CA PRO A 14 1.68 -15.80 -6.70
C PRO A 14 0.60 -16.12 -5.66
N THR A 15 0.97 -16.79 -4.56
CA THR A 15 0.01 -17.21 -3.51
C THR A 15 -0.72 -16.06 -2.80
N TRP A 16 -0.20 -14.84 -2.91
CA TRP A 16 -0.78 -13.64 -2.32
C TRP A 16 -1.72 -12.88 -3.29
N CYS A 17 -1.75 -13.25 -4.57
CA CYS A 17 -2.54 -12.56 -5.59
C CYS A 17 -4.05 -12.79 -5.40
N ASP A 18 -4.85 -11.76 -5.60
CA ASP A 18 -6.32 -11.77 -5.61
C ASP A 18 -6.95 -12.56 -6.77
N GLN A 19 -6.13 -12.95 -7.76
CA GLN A 19 -6.49 -13.71 -8.95
C GLN A 19 -7.50 -13.00 -9.87
N PHE A 20 -7.73 -11.70 -9.68
CA PHE A 20 -8.63 -10.93 -10.53
C PHE A 20 -7.91 -10.50 -11.80
N HIS A 21 -8.12 -11.23 -12.89
CA HIS A 21 -7.43 -11.00 -14.16
C HIS A 21 -8.39 -11.07 -15.36
N GLU A 22 -8.44 -9.98 -16.14
CA GLU A 22 -9.24 -9.89 -17.36
C GLU A 22 -8.36 -9.94 -18.61
N GLY A 23 -8.87 -10.54 -19.70
CA GLY A 23 -8.12 -10.77 -20.93
C GLY A 23 -7.79 -9.50 -21.72
N ASP A 24 -8.67 -8.51 -21.63
CA ASP A 24 -8.68 -7.27 -22.40
C ASP A 24 -8.07 -6.07 -21.66
N LEU A 25 -7.42 -6.29 -20.51
CA LEU A 25 -6.71 -5.24 -19.78
C LEU A 25 -5.62 -4.59 -20.64
N ASP A 26 -5.48 -3.27 -20.48
CA ASP A 26 -4.33 -2.52 -20.98
C ASP A 26 -3.05 -3.14 -20.43
N VAL A 27 -1.95 -3.02 -21.19
CA VAL A 27 -0.66 -3.56 -20.79
C VAL A 27 -0.28 -3.10 -19.38
N SER A 28 -0.50 -1.83 -19.02
CA SER A 28 -0.13 -1.32 -17.69
C SER A 28 -0.94 -1.91 -16.54
N ASP A 29 -2.13 -2.43 -16.81
CA ASP A 29 -3.02 -3.00 -15.79
C ASP A 29 -2.89 -4.52 -15.66
N ARG A 30 -1.97 -5.13 -16.42
CA ARG A 30 -1.66 -6.57 -16.31
C ARG A 30 -0.71 -6.80 -15.14
N ARG A 31 -1.29 -7.00 -13.97
CA ARG A 31 -0.56 -7.13 -12.71
C ARG A 31 -1.25 -8.10 -11.76
N HIS A 32 -0.45 -8.61 -10.83
CA HIS A 32 -0.89 -9.25 -9.61
C HIS A 32 -1.03 -8.17 -8.53
N VAL A 33 -2.17 -8.15 -7.85
CA VAL A 33 -2.42 -7.31 -6.67
C VAL A 33 -2.74 -8.23 -5.50
N SER A 34 -2.31 -7.90 -4.29
CA SER A 34 -2.68 -8.71 -3.13
C SER A 34 -4.15 -8.58 -2.78
N ASP A 35 -4.76 -9.71 -2.44
CA ASP A 35 -6.11 -9.75 -1.85
C ASP A 35 -6.15 -9.02 -0.50
N ASP A 36 -5.04 -9.08 0.25
CA ASP A 36 -4.89 -8.39 1.53
C ASP A 36 -4.28 -7.00 1.33
N ALA A 37 -4.93 -5.98 1.88
CA ALA A 37 -4.43 -4.62 1.99
C ALA A 37 -4.51 -4.17 3.45
N ARG A 38 -3.45 -3.50 3.93
CA ARG A 38 -3.43 -2.88 5.25
C ARG A 38 -3.81 -1.42 5.11
N THR A 39 -4.89 -1.03 5.78
CA THR A 39 -5.39 0.35 5.80
C THR A 39 -5.18 0.95 7.18
N ILE A 40 -4.55 2.12 7.23
CA ILE A 40 -4.28 2.87 8.45
C ILE A 40 -4.97 4.22 8.32
N LEU A 41 -5.96 4.48 9.19
CA LEU A 41 -6.62 5.77 9.29
C LEU A 41 -5.66 6.83 9.86
N LEU A 42 -5.43 7.92 9.11
CA LEU A 42 -4.60 9.04 9.54
C LEU A 42 -5.48 10.09 10.22
N SER A 43 -5.77 9.90 11.50
CA SER A 43 -6.73 10.73 12.27
C SER A 43 -6.31 12.19 12.46
N THR A 44 -5.04 12.52 12.22
CA THR A 44 -4.51 13.89 12.31
C THR A 44 -4.59 14.66 11.00
N GLU A 45 -4.92 14.00 9.89
CA GLU A 45 -5.06 14.64 8.58
C GLU A 45 -6.47 15.22 8.40
N ASP A 46 -6.56 16.35 7.69
CA ASP A 46 -7.84 16.94 7.32
C ASP A 46 -8.61 16.02 6.37
N MET A 47 -9.92 15.87 6.61
CA MET A 47 -10.80 15.14 5.70
C MET A 47 -10.72 15.73 4.29
N LYS A 48 -10.64 14.86 3.29
CA LYS A 48 -10.69 15.26 1.90
C LYS A 48 -12.13 15.33 1.45
N VAL A 49 -12.43 16.32 0.62
CA VAL A 49 -13.77 16.53 0.06
C VAL A 49 -13.75 16.25 -1.44
N ARG A 50 -14.61 15.34 -1.91
CA ARG A 50 -14.81 15.03 -3.33
C ARG A 50 -16.30 14.97 -3.64
N GLY A 51 -16.73 15.73 -4.65
CA GLY A 51 -18.13 15.80 -5.05
C GLY A 51 -18.47 17.12 -5.73
N GLN A 52 -19.72 17.28 -6.14
CA GLN A 52 -20.22 18.55 -6.65
C GLN A 52 -20.53 19.51 -5.51
N VAL A 53 -20.42 20.81 -5.77
CA VAL A 53 -20.84 21.85 -4.82
C VAL A 53 -22.34 22.12 -5.02
N PRO A 54 -23.16 22.25 -3.96
CA PRO A 54 -22.79 22.17 -2.54
C PRO A 54 -22.53 20.74 -2.06
N HIS A 55 -21.53 20.58 -1.19
CA HIS A 55 -21.11 19.29 -0.67
C HIS A 55 -22.14 18.68 0.29
N LYS A 56 -22.30 17.35 0.22
CA LYS A 56 -23.09 16.54 1.16
C LYS A 56 -22.15 15.77 2.11
N PRO A 57 -22.62 15.27 3.27
CA PRO A 57 -21.77 14.55 4.21
C PRO A 57 -20.99 13.37 3.63
N SER A 58 -21.55 12.66 2.63
CA SER A 58 -20.85 11.55 1.96
C SER A 58 -19.65 11.97 1.10
N ASP A 59 -19.51 13.27 0.82
CA ASP A 59 -18.41 13.82 0.04
C ASP A 59 -17.13 13.97 0.88
N TYR A 60 -17.26 13.88 2.21
CA TYR A 60 -16.16 13.96 3.17
C TYR A 60 -15.62 12.57 3.45
N GLN A 61 -14.34 12.36 3.17
CA GLN A 61 -13.67 11.08 3.34
C GLN A 61 -12.43 11.27 4.22
N PRO A 62 -12.20 10.38 5.19
CA PRO A 62 -10.97 10.40 5.97
C PRO A 62 -9.76 10.08 5.09
N VAL A 63 -8.58 10.51 5.54
CA VAL A 63 -7.33 10.13 4.89
C VAL A 63 -6.83 8.80 5.44
N GLU A 64 -6.46 7.90 4.55
CA GLU A 64 -5.96 6.57 4.86
C GLU A 64 -4.64 6.32 4.15
N LEU A 65 -3.69 5.68 4.85
CA LEU A 65 -2.52 5.06 4.23
C LEU A 65 -2.86 3.60 3.93
N VAL A 66 -2.71 3.19 2.67
CA VAL A 66 -2.98 1.83 2.21
C VAL A 66 -1.67 1.18 1.78
N ILE A 67 -1.44 -0.05 2.26
CA ILE A 67 -0.25 -0.84 1.98
C ILE A 67 -0.65 -2.20 1.41
N TYR A 68 -0.16 -2.52 0.23
CA TYR A 68 -0.49 -3.76 -0.48
C TYR A 68 0.67 -4.23 -1.37
N LEU A 69 0.56 -5.44 -1.94
CA LEU A 69 1.50 -5.94 -2.93
C LEU A 69 0.98 -5.68 -4.35
N ASP A 70 1.87 -5.18 -5.20
CA ASP A 70 1.64 -5.01 -6.63
C ASP A 70 2.82 -5.63 -7.38
N GLN A 71 2.54 -6.38 -8.44
CA GLN A 71 3.57 -6.90 -9.34
C GLN A 71 3.04 -6.89 -10.75
N HIS A 72 3.61 -6.06 -11.61
CA HIS A 72 3.32 -6.18 -13.05
C HIS A 72 3.84 -7.52 -13.57
N VAL A 73 3.14 -8.15 -14.52
CA VAL A 73 3.52 -9.48 -15.07
C VAL A 73 4.88 -9.57 -15.77
N ARG A 74 5.60 -8.45 -15.87
CA ARG A 74 6.94 -8.34 -16.47
C ARG A 74 8.01 -8.06 -15.43
N GLU A 75 7.63 -7.89 -14.16
CA GLU A 75 8.56 -7.68 -13.06
C GLU A 75 8.98 -9.01 -12.45
N VAL A 76 10.24 -9.05 -12.02
CA VAL A 76 10.89 -10.24 -11.42
C VAL A 76 10.35 -10.55 -10.02
N GLY A 77 9.69 -9.60 -9.36
CA GLY A 77 9.13 -9.81 -8.03
C GLY A 77 8.25 -8.65 -7.56
N PRO A 78 7.56 -8.82 -6.42
CA PRO A 78 6.56 -7.87 -5.97
C PRO A 78 7.15 -6.54 -5.46
N ARG A 79 6.32 -5.52 -5.52
CA ARG A 79 6.48 -4.22 -4.86
C ARG A 79 5.53 -4.14 -3.69
N ILE A 80 6.02 -3.60 -2.58
CA ILE A 80 5.15 -3.11 -1.50
C ILE A 80 4.79 -1.68 -1.88
N VAL A 81 3.50 -1.42 -2.08
CA VAL A 81 2.99 -0.12 -2.49
C VAL A 81 2.48 0.63 -1.28
N PHE A 82 2.92 1.87 -1.11
CA PHE A 82 2.32 2.82 -0.18
C PHE A 82 1.48 3.80 -1.00
N ASP A 83 0.17 3.82 -0.74
CA ASP A 83 -0.79 4.70 -1.38
C ASP A 83 -1.59 5.49 -0.33
N GLN A 84 -2.10 6.66 -0.71
CA GLN A 84 -2.92 7.49 0.15
C GLN A 84 -4.31 7.68 -0.46
N LEU A 85 -5.35 7.37 0.32
CA LEU A 85 -6.73 7.54 -0.07
C LEU A 85 -7.44 8.60 0.79
N PRO A 86 -8.35 9.41 0.21
CA PRO A 86 -8.45 9.69 -1.22
C PRO A 86 -7.31 10.65 -1.62
N GLY A 87 -6.62 10.35 -2.72
CA GLY A 87 -5.47 11.15 -3.16
C GLY A 87 -5.18 11.05 -4.65
N ASP A 88 -4.32 11.94 -5.12
CA ASP A 88 -3.86 11.98 -6.51
C ASP A 88 -2.72 10.97 -6.67
N ARG A 89 -3.03 9.67 -6.55
CA ARG A 89 -2.19 8.47 -6.81
C ARG A 89 -0.67 8.70 -6.88
N LYS A 90 -0.08 9.31 -5.86
CA LYS A 90 1.38 9.33 -5.69
C LYS A 90 1.75 8.10 -4.89
N MET A 91 1.80 6.98 -5.61
CA MET A 91 2.18 5.70 -5.05
C MET A 91 3.71 5.64 -4.90
N VAL A 92 4.17 5.11 -3.78
CA VAL A 92 5.58 4.75 -3.61
C VAL A 92 5.67 3.23 -3.71
N HIS A 93 6.43 2.75 -4.69
CA HIS A 93 6.69 1.33 -4.89
C HIS A 93 8.05 0.98 -4.27
N LEU A 94 8.06 0.05 -3.33
CA LEU A 94 9.26 -0.37 -2.61
C LEU A 94 9.58 -1.82 -2.89
N LEU A 95 10.87 -2.14 -3.03
CA LEU A 95 11.34 -3.52 -2.88
C LEU A 95 11.06 -4.03 -1.46
N PRO A 96 10.91 -5.35 -1.25
CA PRO A 96 10.78 -5.92 0.08
C PRO A 96 11.91 -5.53 1.05
N THR A 97 13.14 -5.39 0.54
CA THR A 97 14.30 -4.92 1.32
C THR A 97 14.18 -3.45 1.71
N GLU A 98 13.67 -2.60 0.82
CA GLU A 98 13.48 -1.17 1.07
C GLU A 98 12.34 -0.94 2.05
N ALA A 99 11.24 -1.66 1.91
CA ALA A 99 10.11 -1.60 2.84
C ALA A 99 10.50 -1.99 4.27
N ARG A 100 11.37 -2.99 4.45
CA ARG A 100 11.93 -3.32 5.76
C ARG A 100 12.71 -2.15 6.36
N ARG A 101 13.56 -1.51 5.58
CA ARG A 101 14.32 -0.32 6.03
C ARG A 101 13.41 0.85 6.38
N VAL A 102 12.33 1.05 5.63
CA VAL A 102 11.31 2.06 5.94
C VAL A 102 10.61 1.72 7.26
N ALA A 103 10.22 0.46 7.47
CA ALA A 103 9.60 0.03 8.72
C ALA A 103 10.52 0.26 9.93
N ASP A 104 11.81 -0.09 9.82
CA ASP A 104 12.80 0.14 10.87
C ASP A 104 12.94 1.65 11.18
N ALA A 105 12.99 2.49 10.15
CA ALA A 105 13.08 3.94 10.31
C ALA A 105 11.82 4.53 10.96
N LEU A 106 10.63 4.08 10.55
CA LEU A 106 9.36 4.51 11.14
C LEU A 106 9.29 4.13 12.63
N LEU A 107 9.67 2.89 12.98
CA LEU A 107 9.70 2.44 14.36
C LEU A 107 10.69 3.25 15.20
N ALA A 108 11.89 3.50 14.69
CA ALA A 108 12.89 4.33 15.37
C ALA A 108 12.38 5.74 15.66
N MET A 109 11.68 6.36 14.70
CA MET A 109 11.09 7.70 14.89
C MET A 109 9.93 7.70 15.89
N ALA A 110 9.10 6.65 15.91
CA ALA A 110 8.04 6.50 16.90
C ALA A 110 8.60 6.39 18.32
N LEU A 111 9.58 5.51 18.54
CA LEU A 111 10.27 5.36 19.82
C LEU A 111 10.92 6.66 20.28
N LEU A 112 11.56 7.38 19.35
CA LEU A 112 12.15 8.69 19.65
C LEU A 112 11.10 9.71 20.10
N ALA A 113 9.94 9.75 19.44
CA ALA A 113 8.85 10.66 19.79
C ALA A 113 8.21 10.33 21.15
N GLU A 114 8.19 9.05 21.55
CA GLU A 114 7.72 8.59 22.85
C GLU A 114 8.72 8.84 23.99
N GLY A 115 9.94 9.29 23.68
CA GLY A 115 11.02 9.48 24.66
C GLY A 115 11.77 8.18 25.02
N ASN A 116 11.47 7.08 24.33
CA ASN A 116 12.18 5.80 24.48
C ASN A 116 13.47 5.84 23.65
N LYS A 117 14.55 6.38 24.23
CA LYS A 117 15.87 6.22 23.61
C LYS A 117 16.31 4.77 23.72
N PRO A 118 16.60 4.06 22.61
CA PRO A 118 17.31 2.80 22.70
C PRO A 118 18.74 3.10 23.18
N GLY A 119 19.09 2.65 24.39
CA GLY A 119 20.49 2.58 24.85
C GLY A 119 20.91 3.52 25.98
N THR A 120 20.02 4.02 26.84
CA THR A 120 20.43 4.39 28.20
C THR A 120 20.20 3.20 29.12
N GLU A 121 21.13 2.24 29.09
CA GLU A 121 21.34 1.40 30.27
C GLU A 121 21.75 2.32 31.41
N ASP A 122 21.00 2.25 32.50
CA ASP A 122 21.35 2.84 33.78
C ASP A 122 22.72 2.31 34.22
N SER A 123 23.76 3.08 33.94
CA SER A 123 24.99 3.00 34.72
C SER A 123 24.73 3.68 36.05
N ASP A 124 24.13 2.95 36.99
CA ASP A 124 24.13 3.27 38.41
C ASP A 124 24.41 2.02 39.25
N ASN A 125 25.70 1.87 39.57
CA ASN A 125 26.30 1.59 40.89
C ASN A 125 27.40 0.52 40.88
#